data_AF-A0A6N7RNE6-F1
#
_entry.id   AF-A0A6N7RNE6-F1
#
_cell.length_a   1.000
_cell.length_b   1.000
_cell.length_c   1.000
_cell.angle_alpha   90.00
_cell.angle_beta   90.00
_cell.angle_gamma   90.00
#
_symmetry.space_group_name_H-M   'P 1'
#
loop_
_entity.id
_entity.type
_entity.pdbx_description
1 polymer ?
#
loop_
_entity_poly.entity_id
_entity_poly.type
_entity_poly.pdbx_seq_one_letter_code
_entity_poly.pdbx_strand_id
1 'polypeptide(L)'
;MASTPWRASTASSASLRVCRCALLAALALALTALESLIPIPMPVPGMKLGVANIVTVAAAFWLGPIDAAVVLGARIVLAAFLTGQLATLPFSLVGGACALAVTLLFVRFSSTERVRLCAMVAATAHNIGQIAVAVAVTGTPEIAFYLPVLLVAGVVAGFLTGTVATAVLDRLPHPRAAAARARRVRA
;
A
#
# COMPACT_ATOMS: atom_id res chain seq x y z
N MET A 1 -34.92 -22.24 -27.61
CA MET A 1 -33.80 -22.19 -26.65
C MET A 1 -33.03 -20.90 -26.90
N ALA A 2 -33.29 -19.86 -26.09
CA ALA A 2 -32.70 -18.55 -26.25
C ALA A 2 -31.33 -18.50 -25.57
N SER A 3 -30.26 -18.46 -26.36
CA SER A 3 -28.92 -18.11 -25.88
C SER A 3 -28.90 -16.62 -25.56
N THR A 4 -29.00 -16.25 -24.28
CA THR A 4 -28.78 -14.87 -23.86
C THR A 4 -27.29 -14.55 -23.97
N PRO A 5 -26.88 -13.59 -24.81
CA PRO A 5 -25.51 -13.12 -24.81
C PRO A 5 -25.35 -12.28 -23.55
N TRP A 6 -24.73 -12.85 -22.51
CA TRP A 6 -24.27 -12.14 -21.33
C TRP A 6 -23.25 -11.10 -21.80
N ARG A 7 -23.75 -9.91 -22.17
CA ARG A 7 -22.93 -8.79 -22.64
C ARG A 7 -21.90 -8.52 -21.56
N ALA A 8 -20.65 -8.87 -21.86
CA ALA A 8 -19.50 -8.37 -21.14
C ALA A 8 -19.69 -6.86 -21.01
N SER A 9 -19.93 -6.38 -19.79
CA SER A 9 -19.94 -4.96 -19.49
C SER A 9 -18.61 -4.42 -20.00
N THR A 10 -18.65 -3.67 -21.10
CA THR A 10 -17.51 -2.92 -21.61
C THR A 10 -17.33 -1.75 -20.66
N ALA A 11 -16.88 -2.05 -19.44
CA ALA A 11 -16.58 -1.04 -18.45
C ALA A 11 -15.57 -0.06 -19.07
N SER A 12 -15.89 1.23 -18.99
CA SER A 12 -15.01 2.28 -19.50
C SER A 12 -13.64 2.15 -18.83
N SER A 13 -12.56 2.57 -19.51
CA SER A 13 -11.21 2.51 -18.95
C SER A 13 -11.10 3.28 -17.60
N ALA A 14 -11.94 4.29 -17.39
CA ALA A 14 -12.03 5.03 -16.14
C ALA A 14 -12.73 4.22 -15.04
N SER A 15 -13.88 3.61 -15.34
CA SER A 15 -14.62 2.78 -14.37
C SER A 15 -13.76 1.61 -13.88
N LEU A 16 -13.04 0.92 -14.79
CA LEU A 16 -12.11 -0.16 -14.42
C LEU A 16 -10.96 0.32 -13.55
N ARG A 17 -10.41 1.52 -13.81
CA ARG A 17 -9.35 2.10 -12.98
C ARG A 17 -9.85 2.35 -11.57
N VAL A 18 -11.02 2.97 -11.42
CA VAL A 18 -11.64 3.23 -10.12
C VAL A 18 -11.91 1.92 -9.37
N CYS A 19 -12.47 0.90 -10.03
CA CYS A 19 -12.71 -0.41 -9.39
C CYS A 19 -11.40 -1.04 -8.88
N ARG A 20 -10.31 -0.96 -9.65
CA ARG A 20 -9.00 -1.48 -9.21
C ARG A 20 -8.44 -0.71 -8.02
N CYS A 21 -8.52 0.63 -8.02
CA CYS A 21 -8.12 1.44 -6.88
C CYS A 21 -8.98 1.11 -5.65
N ALA A 22 -10.29 0.97 -5.80
CA ALA A 22 -11.20 0.62 -4.71
C ALA A 22 -10.90 -0.77 -4.14
N LEU A 23 -10.64 -1.76 -4.98
CA LEU A 23 -10.25 -3.11 -4.55
C LEU A 23 -8.94 -3.10 -3.75
N LEU A 24 -7.92 -2.39 -4.23
CA LEU A 24 -6.66 -2.27 -3.51
C LEU A 24 -6.81 -1.46 -2.22
N ALA A 25 -7.60 -0.38 -2.22
CA ALA A 25 -7.88 0.38 -1.01
C ALA A 25 -8.62 -0.47 0.03
N ALA A 26 -9.61 -1.26 -0.40
CA ALA A 26 -10.33 -2.19 0.47
C ALA A 26 -9.39 -3.27 1.04
N LEU A 27 -8.49 -3.83 0.22
CA LEU A 27 -7.48 -4.78 0.69
C LEU A 27 -6.54 -4.14 1.73
N ALA A 28 -6.05 -2.93 1.46
CA ALA A 28 -5.20 -2.20 2.39
C ALA A 28 -5.91 -1.89 3.71
N LEU A 29 -7.21 -1.55 3.64
CA LEU A 29 -8.04 -1.36 4.82
C LEU A 29 -8.24 -2.64 5.61
N ALA A 30 -8.52 -3.76 4.95
CA ALA A 30 -8.68 -5.05 5.60
C ALA A 30 -7.41 -5.46 6.35
N LEU A 31 -6.24 -5.28 5.74
CA LEU A 31 -4.95 -5.52 6.41
C LEU A 31 -4.74 -4.56 7.59
N THR A 32 -5.08 -3.28 7.44
CA THR A 32 -4.99 -2.28 8.52
C THR A 32 -5.90 -2.63 9.69
N ALA A 33 -7.11 -3.14 9.42
CA ALA A 33 -8.06 -3.58 10.43
C ALA A 33 -7.56 -4.85 11.12
N LEU A 34 -7.06 -5.82 10.37
CA LEU A 34 -6.46 -7.04 10.92
C LEU A 34 -5.28 -6.72 11.84
N GLU A 35 -4.42 -5.79 11.43
CA GLU A 35 -3.28 -5.31 12.22
C GLU A 35 -3.75 -4.63 13.52
N SER A 36 -4.85 -3.87 13.48
CA SER A 36 -5.46 -3.25 14.67
C SER A 36 -6.07 -4.26 15.64
N LEU A 37 -6.40 -5.49 15.20
CA LEU A 37 -6.94 -6.54 16.07
C LEU A 37 -5.84 -7.30 16.84
N ILE A 38 -4.58 -7.19 16.42
CA ILE A 38 -3.45 -7.84 17.09
C ILE A 38 -2.90 -6.85 18.12
N PRO A 39 -3.06 -7.10 19.44
CA PRO A 39 -2.52 -6.21 20.47
C PRO A 39 -1.00 -6.39 20.57
N ILE A 40 -0.27 -5.76 19.67
CA ILE A 40 1.19 -5.72 19.70
C ILE A 40 1.59 -4.57 20.65
N PRO A 41 2.44 -4.82 21.66
CA PRO A 41 2.96 -3.76 22.51
C PRO A 41 3.83 -2.83 21.68
N MET A 42 3.24 -1.70 21.27
CA MET A 42 3.92 -0.65 20.50
C MET A 42 4.34 0.49 21.43
N PRO A 43 5.44 1.21 21.11
CA PRO A 43 6.00 2.25 21.98
C PRO A 43 5.02 3.39 22.23
N VAL A 44 4.22 3.71 21.21
CA VAL A 44 3.16 4.71 21.28
C VAL A 44 1.84 4.05 20.90
N PRO A 45 0.77 4.24 21.69
CA PRO A 45 -0.56 3.78 21.34
C PRO A 45 -0.96 4.23 19.93
N GLY A 46 -1.32 3.27 19.10
CA GLY A 46 -1.78 3.52 17.73
C GLY A 46 -0.69 3.59 16.66
N MET A 47 0.58 3.40 17.02
CA MET A 47 1.59 3.00 16.03
C MET A 47 1.28 1.61 15.48
N LYS A 48 1.52 1.43 14.17
CA LYS A 48 1.33 0.15 13.46
C LYS A 48 2.67 -0.31 12.87
N LEU A 49 2.81 -1.60 12.54
CA LEU A 49 3.95 -2.15 11.79
C LEU A 49 3.96 -1.66 10.34
N GLY A 50 2.81 -1.25 9.82
CA GLY A 50 2.67 -0.76 8.45
C GLY A 50 2.54 -1.88 7.43
N VAL A 51 2.00 -3.05 7.84
CA VAL A 51 1.80 -4.20 6.93
C VAL A 51 0.96 -3.80 5.72
N ALA A 52 -0.04 -2.94 5.92
CA ALA A 52 -0.89 -2.42 4.86
C ALA A 52 -0.13 -1.62 3.78
N ASN A 53 1.09 -1.11 4.04
CA ASN A 53 1.89 -0.37 3.05
C ASN A 53 2.24 -1.17 1.82
N ILE A 54 2.28 -2.49 1.92
CA ILE A 54 2.57 -3.25 0.73
C ILE A 54 1.53 -3.06 -0.36
N VAL A 55 0.27 -2.89 0.02
CA VAL A 55 -0.78 -2.70 -0.98
C VAL A 55 -0.54 -1.40 -1.75
N THR A 56 0.03 -0.38 -1.09
CA THR A 56 0.48 0.86 -1.75
C THR A 56 1.67 0.61 -2.68
N VAL A 57 2.65 -0.21 -2.28
CA VAL A 57 3.77 -0.62 -3.14
C VAL A 57 3.25 -1.37 -4.38
N ALA A 58 2.42 -2.39 -4.18
CA ALA A 58 1.82 -3.17 -5.26
C ALA A 58 0.96 -2.28 -6.19
N ALA A 59 0.18 -1.35 -5.64
CA ALA A 59 -0.59 -0.38 -6.41
C ALA A 59 0.33 0.49 -7.29
N ALA A 60 1.49 0.93 -6.77
CA ALA A 60 2.42 1.76 -7.51
C ALA A 60 3.05 1.04 -8.70
N PHE A 61 3.42 -0.24 -8.53
CA PHE A 61 3.97 -1.05 -9.62
C PHE A 61 2.91 -1.51 -10.62
N TRP A 62 1.65 -1.72 -10.20
CA TRP A 62 0.60 -2.24 -11.07
C TRP A 62 -0.23 -1.16 -11.79
N LEU A 63 -0.71 -0.17 -11.03
CA LEU A 63 -1.60 0.89 -11.52
C LEU A 63 -0.84 2.16 -11.87
N GLY A 64 0.19 2.48 -11.07
CA GLY A 64 1.04 3.64 -11.25
C GLY A 64 1.01 4.60 -10.05
N PRO A 65 1.77 5.71 -10.14
CA PRO A 65 2.06 6.59 -9.00
C PRO A 65 0.82 7.30 -8.45
N ILE A 66 -0.03 7.83 -9.33
CA ILE A 66 -1.23 8.59 -8.96
C ILE A 66 -2.23 7.66 -8.25
N ASP A 67 -2.50 6.50 -8.85
CA ASP A 67 -3.45 5.55 -8.29
C ASP A 67 -2.98 4.98 -6.94
N ALA A 68 -1.66 4.77 -6.77
CA ALA A 68 -1.09 4.38 -5.48
C ALA A 68 -1.27 5.44 -4.38
N ALA A 69 -1.11 6.73 -4.71
CA ALA A 69 -1.36 7.82 -3.79
C ALA A 69 -2.85 7.90 -3.39
N VAL A 70 -3.76 7.67 -4.34
CA VAL A 70 -5.21 7.59 -4.06
C VAL A 70 -5.51 6.42 -3.12
N VAL A 71 -4.95 5.24 -3.38
CA VAL A 71 -5.10 4.06 -2.51
C VAL A 71 -4.57 4.34 -1.10
N LEU A 72 -3.41 4.99 -0.98
CA LEU A 72 -2.81 5.42 0.28
C LEU A 72 -3.70 6.41 1.04
N GLY A 73 -4.19 7.45 0.37
CA GLY A 73 -5.05 8.45 1.00
C GLY A 73 -6.37 7.86 1.47
N ALA A 74 -7.04 7.10 0.58
CA ALA A 74 -8.31 6.46 0.89
C ALA A 74 -8.20 5.52 2.10
N ARG A 75 -7.17 4.66 2.14
CA ARG A 75 -7.01 3.75 3.28
C ARG A 75 -6.72 4.48 4.59
N ILE A 76 -5.94 5.58 4.59
CA ILE A 76 -5.59 6.30 5.82
C ILE A 76 -6.83 6.95 6.41
N VAL A 77 -7.59 7.65 5.57
CA VAL A 77 -8.82 8.34 5.97
C VAL A 77 -9.84 7.32 6.47
N LEU A 78 -10.13 6.29 5.68
CA LEU A 78 -11.14 5.28 6.02
C LEU A 78 -10.73 4.45 7.25
N ALA A 79 -9.44 4.11 7.41
CA ALA A 79 -8.97 3.40 8.59
C ALA A 79 -9.16 4.23 9.86
N ALA A 80 -8.91 5.53 9.82
CA ALA A 80 -9.07 6.41 10.98
C ALA A 80 -10.55 6.51 11.41
N PHE A 81 -11.47 6.56 10.45
CA PHE A 81 -12.91 6.50 10.74
C PHE A 81 -13.37 5.14 11.28
N LEU A 82 -12.91 4.03 10.68
CA LEU A 82 -13.32 2.67 11.08
C LEU A 82 -12.80 2.28 12.47
N THR A 83 -11.59 2.70 12.81
CA THR A 83 -10.96 2.37 14.09
C THR A 83 -11.26 3.41 15.18
N GLY A 84 -11.80 4.58 14.82
CA GLY A 84 -12.01 5.71 15.74
C GLY A 84 -10.72 6.37 16.23
N GLN A 85 -9.56 6.00 15.66
CA GLN A 85 -8.23 6.38 16.16
C GLN A 85 -7.65 7.56 15.38
N LEU A 86 -8.30 8.73 15.42
CA LEU A 86 -7.84 9.93 14.71
C LEU A 86 -6.43 10.37 15.10
N ALA A 87 -6.02 10.12 16.35
CA ALA A 87 -4.67 10.40 16.85
C ALA A 87 -3.56 9.64 16.06
N THR A 88 -3.91 8.62 15.30
CA THR A 88 -2.96 7.81 14.51
C THR A 88 -2.73 8.32 13.09
N LEU A 89 -3.52 9.32 12.66
CA LEU A 89 -3.41 9.93 11.34
C LEU A 89 -2.02 10.48 11.04
N PRO A 90 -1.36 11.26 11.93
CA PRO A 90 -0.05 11.82 11.64
C PRO A 90 1.00 10.73 11.38
N PHE A 91 0.98 9.66 12.18
CA PHE A 91 1.87 8.50 12.06
C PHE A 91 1.70 7.83 10.69
N SER A 92 0.46 7.53 10.31
CA SER A 92 0.14 6.86 9.05
C SER A 92 0.40 7.74 7.83
N LEU A 93 0.16 9.05 7.94
CA LEU A 93 0.40 10.01 6.85
C LEU A 93 1.89 10.17 6.57
N VAL A 94 2.70 10.50 7.57
CA VAL A 94 4.12 10.75 7.34
C VAL A 94 4.86 9.46 7.03
N GLY A 95 4.63 8.40 7.81
CA GLY A 95 5.18 7.09 7.48
C GLY A 95 4.73 6.64 6.08
N GLY A 96 3.45 6.79 5.75
CA GLY A 96 2.89 6.40 4.46
C GLY A 96 3.50 7.20 3.30
N ALA A 97 3.70 8.51 3.48
CA ALA A 97 4.33 9.38 2.52
C ALA A 97 5.81 9.02 2.30
N CYS A 98 6.57 8.72 3.37
CA CYS A 98 7.95 8.25 3.26
C CYS A 98 8.04 6.95 2.45
N ALA A 99 7.17 5.98 2.75
CA ALA A 99 7.10 4.72 2.01
C ALA A 99 6.71 4.92 0.54
N LEU A 100 5.74 5.79 0.27
CA LEU A 100 5.33 6.13 -1.09
C LEU A 100 6.49 6.80 -1.84
N ALA A 101 7.20 7.76 -1.25
CA ALA A 101 8.33 8.43 -1.88
C ALA A 101 9.43 7.43 -2.32
N VAL A 102 9.81 6.51 -1.44
CA VAL A 102 10.74 5.41 -1.78
C VAL A 102 10.20 4.56 -2.91
N THR A 103 8.93 4.19 -2.83
CA THR A 103 8.28 3.36 -3.85
C THR A 103 8.29 4.04 -5.21
N LEU A 104 7.97 5.33 -5.28
CA LEU A 104 7.96 6.11 -6.51
C LEU A 104 9.36 6.23 -7.12
N LEU A 105 10.39 6.39 -6.27
CA LEU A 105 11.78 6.38 -6.70
C LEU A 105 12.14 5.03 -7.36
N PHE A 106 11.76 3.91 -6.74
CA PHE A 106 11.98 2.59 -7.30
C PHE A 106 11.21 2.37 -8.60
N VAL A 107 9.93 2.76 -8.68
CA VAL A 107 9.14 2.64 -9.91
C VAL A 107 9.74 3.48 -11.05
N ARG A 108 10.40 4.60 -10.75
CA ARG A 108 11.05 5.47 -11.75
C ARG A 108 12.36 4.88 -12.28
N PHE A 109 13.16 4.24 -11.43
CA PHE A 109 14.55 3.87 -11.72
C PHE A 109 14.82 2.36 -11.77
N SER A 110 13.81 1.53 -11.55
CA SER A 110 13.98 0.08 -11.31
C SER A 110 13.01 -0.77 -12.10
N SER A 111 13.40 -2.03 -12.33
CA SER A 111 12.56 -3.06 -12.95
C SER A 111 11.64 -3.72 -11.91
N THR A 112 10.53 -4.33 -12.36
CA THR A 112 9.58 -5.09 -11.54
C THR A 112 10.23 -6.25 -10.76
N GLU A 113 11.40 -6.72 -11.18
CA GLU A 113 12.19 -7.73 -10.45
C GLU A 113 12.64 -7.26 -9.06
N ARG A 114 12.70 -5.94 -8.84
CA ARG A 114 13.12 -5.33 -7.57
C ARG A 114 11.97 -4.96 -6.64
N VAL A 115 10.74 -5.43 -6.91
CA VAL A 115 9.57 -5.19 -6.04
C VAL A 115 9.83 -5.62 -4.59
N ARG A 116 10.49 -6.77 -4.38
CA ARG A 116 10.85 -7.24 -3.03
C ARG A 116 11.77 -6.27 -2.30
N LEU A 117 12.81 -5.79 -2.98
CA LEU A 117 13.73 -4.82 -2.42
C LEU A 117 13.02 -3.49 -2.14
N CYS A 118 12.18 -3.03 -3.07
CA CYS A 118 11.36 -1.85 -2.88
C CYS A 118 10.47 -1.98 -1.63
N ALA A 119 9.81 -3.12 -1.44
CA ALA A 119 8.95 -3.35 -0.28
C ALA A 119 9.73 -3.31 1.04
N MET A 120 10.94 -3.91 1.09
CA MET A 120 11.82 -3.81 2.26
C MET A 120 12.21 -2.36 2.57
N VAL A 121 12.71 -1.61 1.59
CA VAL A 121 13.16 -0.23 1.81
C VAL A 121 11.98 0.72 2.09
N ALA A 122 10.84 0.50 1.46
CA ALA A 122 9.62 1.26 1.72
C ALA A 122 9.07 0.99 3.13
N ALA A 123 9.13 -0.26 3.61
CA ALA A 123 8.74 -0.60 4.97
C ALA A 123 9.68 0.03 6.02
N THR A 124 10.99 0.04 5.77
CA THR A 124 11.93 0.74 6.67
C THR A 124 11.69 2.25 6.67
N ALA A 125 11.47 2.86 5.49
CA ALA A 125 11.17 4.28 5.38
C ALA A 125 9.84 4.66 6.05
N HIS A 126 8.85 3.77 6.01
CA HIS A 126 7.62 3.92 6.76
C HIS A 126 7.87 4.06 8.26
N ASN A 127 8.61 3.11 8.82
CA ASN A 127 8.87 3.06 10.26
C ASN A 127 9.69 4.26 10.72
N ILE A 128 10.65 4.71 9.91
CA ILE A 128 11.42 5.94 10.17
C ILE A 128 10.49 7.15 10.22
N GLY A 129 9.65 7.35 9.20
CA GLY A 129 8.70 8.47 9.16
C GLY A 129 7.69 8.43 10.30
N GLN A 130 7.23 7.23 10.66
CA GLN A 130 6.29 7.01 11.76
C GLN A 130 6.92 7.37 13.12
N ILE A 131 8.15 6.91 13.38
CA ILE A 131 8.91 7.22 14.61
C ILE A 131 9.26 8.70 14.68
N ALA A 132 9.65 9.32 13.56
CA ALA A 132 9.97 10.75 13.53
C ALA A 132 8.78 11.61 13.97
N VAL A 133 7.58 11.29 13.48
CA VAL A 133 6.35 11.95 13.95
C VAL A 133 6.01 11.56 15.38
N ALA A 134 6.21 10.31 15.79
CA ALA A 134 5.99 9.88 17.18
C ALA A 134 6.82 10.72 18.17
N VAL A 135 8.11 10.90 17.89
CA VAL A 135 8.99 11.76 18.70
C VAL A 135 8.50 13.21 18.69
N ALA A 136 8.16 13.75 17.51
CA ALA A 136 7.72 15.15 17.39
C ALA A 136 6.38 15.44 18.11
N VAL A 137 5.43 14.51 18.06
CA VAL A 137 4.09 14.67 18.65
C VAL A 137 4.10 14.42 20.16
N THR A 138 4.86 13.43 20.63
CA THR A 138 4.92 13.09 22.06
C THR A 138 5.95 13.91 22.83
N GLY A 139 6.92 14.51 22.14
CA GLY A 139 8.05 15.19 22.77
C GLY A 139 9.02 14.25 23.49
N THR A 140 8.99 12.94 23.20
CA THR A 140 9.83 11.92 23.86
C THR A 140 10.85 11.32 22.89
N PRO A 141 12.12 11.79 22.91
CA PRO A 141 13.19 11.28 22.04
C PRO A 141 13.48 9.79 22.24
N GLU A 142 13.18 9.24 23.43
CA GLU A 142 13.43 7.85 23.80
C GLU A 142 12.68 6.86 22.91
N ILE A 143 11.58 7.27 22.28
CA ILE A 143 10.86 6.45 21.29
C ILE A 143 11.79 6.03 20.14
N ALA A 144 12.79 6.85 19.79
CA ALA A 144 13.76 6.54 18.74
C ALA A 144 14.58 5.27 19.04
N PHE A 145 14.73 4.87 20.31
CA PHE A 145 15.43 3.62 20.67
C PHE A 145 14.70 2.35 20.21
N TYR A 146 13.41 2.45 19.86
CA TYR A 146 12.68 1.34 19.24
C TYR A 146 12.95 1.19 17.75
N LEU A 147 13.57 2.19 17.12
CA LEU A 147 13.82 2.19 15.67
C LEU A 147 14.61 0.96 15.19
N PRO A 148 15.70 0.50 15.85
CA PRO A 148 16.43 -0.69 15.41
C PRO A 148 15.54 -1.93 15.30
N VAL A 149 14.69 -2.17 16.31
CA VAL A 149 13.75 -3.30 16.32
C VAL A 149 12.71 -3.14 15.21
N LEU A 150 12.15 -1.93 15.05
CA LEU A 150 11.20 -1.64 13.98
C LEU A 150 11.82 -1.75 12.59
N LEU A 151 13.10 -1.45 12.41
CA LEU A 151 13.78 -1.60 11.13
C LEU A 151 13.94 -3.06 10.77
N VAL A 152 14.35 -3.91 11.71
CA VAL A 152 14.43 -5.37 11.49
C VAL A 152 13.05 -5.94 11.17
N ALA A 153 12.03 -5.61 11.97
CA ALA A 153 10.66 -6.01 11.71
C ALA A 153 10.16 -5.51 10.35
N GLY A 154 10.49 -4.27 9.98
CA GLY A 154 10.15 -3.66 8.70
C GLY A 154 10.81 -4.37 7.51
N VAL A 155 12.08 -4.76 7.62
CA VAL A 155 12.77 -5.54 6.57
C VAL A 155 12.12 -6.92 6.42
N VAL A 156 11.87 -7.63 7.52
CA VAL A 156 11.23 -8.96 7.49
C VAL A 156 9.83 -8.86 6.90
N ALA A 157 9.01 -7.95 7.41
CA ALA A 157 7.67 -7.68 6.89
C ALA A 157 7.74 -7.31 5.41
N GLY A 158 8.62 -6.38 5.02
CA GLY A 158 8.82 -5.96 3.65
C GLY A 158 9.30 -7.07 2.72
N PHE A 159 10.11 -8.01 3.21
CA PHE A 159 10.53 -9.19 2.44
C PHE A 159 9.34 -10.12 2.19
N LEU A 160 8.66 -10.54 3.25
CA LEU A 160 7.52 -11.47 3.20
C LEU A 160 6.39 -10.92 2.35
N THR A 161 6.02 -9.68 2.63
CA THR A 161 5.00 -8.99 1.87
C THR A 161 5.51 -8.81 0.43
N GLY A 162 6.74 -8.34 0.22
CA GLY A 162 7.32 -8.14 -1.10
C GLY A 162 7.25 -9.38 -1.99
N THR A 163 7.51 -10.57 -1.42
CA THR A 163 7.33 -11.85 -2.13
C THR A 163 5.88 -12.08 -2.56
N VAL A 164 4.90 -11.76 -1.71
CA VAL A 164 3.47 -11.84 -2.04
C VAL A 164 3.12 -10.84 -3.15
N ALA A 165 3.61 -9.60 -3.08
CA ALA A 165 3.35 -8.61 -4.13
C ALA A 165 3.93 -9.04 -5.48
N THR A 166 5.16 -9.55 -5.53
CA THR A 166 5.72 -10.10 -6.77
C THR A 166 4.85 -11.24 -7.31
N ALA A 167 4.50 -12.22 -6.47
CA ALA A 167 3.67 -13.35 -6.87
C ALA A 167 2.27 -12.93 -7.38
N VAL A 168 1.70 -11.84 -6.84
CA VAL A 168 0.44 -11.26 -7.30
C VAL A 168 0.63 -10.53 -8.63
N LEU A 169 1.67 -9.70 -8.75
CA LEU A 169 1.98 -8.95 -9.98
C LEU A 169 2.23 -9.87 -11.17
N ASP A 170 2.91 -11.01 -10.95
CA ASP A 170 3.19 -12.00 -11.99
C ASP A 170 1.92 -12.68 -12.54
N ARG A 171 0.84 -12.73 -11.74
CA ARG A 171 -0.44 -13.33 -12.12
C ARG A 171 -1.44 -12.32 -12.68
N LEU A 172 -1.20 -11.02 -12.49
CA LEU A 172 -2.13 -9.97 -12.91
C LEU A 172 -1.79 -9.47 -14.32
N PRO A 173 -2.74 -9.49 -15.27
CA PRO A 173 -2.52 -8.89 -16.57
C PRO A 173 -2.29 -7.39 -16.42
N HIS A 174 -1.19 -6.88 -16.97
CA HIS A 174 -0.87 -5.45 -16.90
C HIS A 174 -2.03 -4.60 -17.47
N PRO A 175 -2.51 -3.59 -16.73
CA PRO A 175 -3.62 -2.73 -17.14
C PRO A 175 -3.44 -2.12 -18.54
N ARG A 176 -2.19 -1.77 -18.87
CA ARG A 176 -1.80 -1.19 -20.17
C ARG A 176 -1.88 -2.21 -21.32
N ALA A 177 -1.55 -3.47 -21.07
CA ALA A 177 -1.64 -4.53 -22.08
C ALA A 177 -3.09 -4.92 -22.37
N ALA A 178 -3.95 -4.99 -21.35
CA ALA A 178 -5.38 -5.29 -21.51
C ALA A 178 -6.12 -4.18 -22.29
N ALA A 179 -5.82 -2.91 -22.01
CA ALA A 179 -6.39 -1.77 -22.72
C ALA A 179 -5.94 -1.69 -24.20
N ALA A 180 -4.68 -2.01 -24.49
CA ALA A 180 -4.16 -2.07 -25.85
C ALA A 180 -4.78 -3.22 -26.67
N ARG A 181 -4.99 -4.38 -26.04
CA ARG A 181 -5.64 -5.55 -26.68
C ARG A 181 -7.11 -5.27 -27.00
N ALA A 182 -7.83 -4.59 -26.10
CA ALA A 182 -9.21 -4.18 -26.32
C ALA A 182 -9.36 -3.14 -27.45
N ARG A 183 -8.34 -2.30 -27.70
CA ARG A 183 -8.32 -1.39 -28.85
C ARG A 183 -8.04 -2.11 -30.18
N ARG A 184 -7.14 -3.11 -30.19
CA ARG A 184 -6.82 -3.89 -31.41
C ARG A 184 -7.95 -4.81 -31.88
N VAL A 185 -8.82 -5.27 -30.98
CA VAL A 185 -9.99 -6.11 -31.35
C VAL A 185 -11.16 -5.25 -31.89
N ARG A 186 -11.11 -3.93 -31.70
CA ARG A 186 -12.13 -2.98 -32.18
C ARG A 186 -11.74 -2.26 -33.47
N ALA A 187 -10.52 -2.47 -33.98
CA ALA A 187 -10.01 -1.94 -35.25
C ALA A 187 -10.00 -3.07 -36.28
#